data_AF-A0A0E9N7V1-F1
#
_entry.id   AF-A0A0E9N7V1-F1
#
_cell.length_a   1.000
_cell.length_b   1.000
_cell.length_c   1.000
_cell.angle_alpha   90.00
_cell.angle_beta   90.00
_cell.angle_gamma   90.00
#
_symmetry.space_group_name_H-M   'P 1'
#
loop_
_entity.id
_entity.type
_entity.pdbx_description
1 polymer ?
#
loop_
_entity_poly.entity_id
_entity_poly.type
_entity_poly.pdbx_seq_one_letter_code
_entity_poly.pdbx_strand_id
1 'polypeptide(L)'
;MKYKLDKPVQGSIGTEKYQCSIEWRNGKFVADEPESLGGKDTGPDPYTLLLSSLASCKLITLRMYIDRKGWNIERIAINANMYQEVKDGVTTNIIDCDIVFLSEVSEEQKLKLQEIAKNCPISKIMQSDVKVRTFVFRTGDTKTIKYGNEEITVLWKPEFCQHSTRCWTQLPQVFKPSQKKWIEPDGAPADRIEQQVAHCPSGALVFQKNGEKEA
;
A
#
# COMPACT_ATOMS: atom_id res chain seq x y z
N MET A 1 1.10 13.61 4.51
CA MET A 1 1.34 12.17 4.21
C MET A 1 1.71 12.00 2.74
N LYS A 2 2.70 11.17 2.38
CA LYS A 2 3.08 10.89 0.98
C LYS A 2 3.07 9.37 0.73
N TYR A 3 2.28 8.92 -0.24
CA TYR A 3 2.25 7.52 -0.66
C TYR A 3 3.48 7.17 -1.52
N LYS A 4 3.86 5.88 -1.56
CA LYS A 4 4.97 5.39 -2.40
C LYS A 4 4.61 5.33 -3.89
N LEU A 5 3.32 5.23 -4.22
CA LEU A 5 2.79 5.20 -5.58
C LEU A 5 1.80 6.35 -5.75
N ASP A 6 1.75 6.91 -6.96
CA ASP A 6 0.80 7.98 -7.31
C ASP A 6 -0.63 7.46 -7.40
N LYS A 7 -0.80 6.24 -7.94
CA LYS A 7 -2.05 5.49 -7.95
C LYS A 7 -1.90 4.22 -7.11
N PRO A 8 -2.91 3.82 -6.32
CA PRO A 8 -2.85 2.58 -5.57
C PRO A 8 -2.77 1.36 -6.51
N VAL A 9 -2.23 0.26 -6.00
CA VAL A 9 -2.49 -1.06 -6.60
C VAL A 9 -3.96 -1.38 -6.36
N GLN A 10 -4.67 -1.80 -7.41
CA GLN A 10 -6.07 -2.19 -7.34
C GLN A 10 -6.16 -3.71 -7.47
N GLY A 11 -6.82 -4.35 -6.50
CA GLY A 11 -7.20 -5.75 -6.59
C GLY A 11 -8.72 -5.87 -6.73
N SER A 12 -9.17 -6.79 -7.56
CA SER A 12 -10.60 -7.11 -7.71
C SER A 12 -10.79 -8.61 -7.89
N ILE A 13 -11.87 -9.14 -7.33
CA ILE A 13 -12.31 -10.51 -7.50
C ILE A 13 -13.80 -10.52 -7.81
N GLY A 14 -14.22 -11.41 -8.71
CA GLY A 14 -15.62 -11.64 -9.05
C GLY A 14 -16.24 -12.75 -8.21
N THR A 15 -17.16 -13.51 -8.81
CA THR A 15 -17.74 -14.72 -8.20
C THR A 15 -16.96 -16.00 -8.52
N GLU A 16 -15.99 -15.91 -9.44
CA GLU A 16 -15.03 -16.98 -9.69
C GLU A 16 -14.19 -17.23 -8.43
N LYS A 17 -14.00 -18.51 -8.10
CA LYS A 17 -13.34 -18.89 -6.85
C LYS A 17 -11.87 -18.50 -6.87
N TYR A 18 -11.48 -17.68 -5.89
CA TYR A 18 -10.11 -17.33 -5.48
C TYR A 18 -9.21 -16.66 -6.52
N GLN A 19 -9.63 -16.60 -7.78
CA GLN A 19 -8.93 -15.86 -8.83
C GLN A 19 -9.19 -14.35 -8.74
N CYS A 20 -8.12 -13.59 -8.63
CA CYS A 20 -8.12 -12.14 -8.52
C CYS A 20 -7.39 -11.50 -9.71
N SER A 21 -7.85 -10.32 -10.13
CA SER A 21 -7.09 -9.42 -11.02
C SER A 21 -6.37 -8.36 -10.18
N ILE A 22 -5.06 -8.21 -10.39
CA ILE A 22 -4.22 -7.19 -9.76
C ILE A 22 -3.74 -6.21 -10.82
N GLU A 23 -4.01 -4.94 -10.63
CA GLU A 23 -3.68 -3.85 -11.55
C GLU A 23 -2.76 -2.82 -10.89
N TRP A 24 -1.73 -2.38 -11.61
CA TRP A 24 -0.83 -1.31 -11.18
C TRP A 24 -0.45 -0.44 -12.39
N ARG A 25 -0.19 0.86 -12.18
CA ARG A 25 0.31 1.80 -13.22
C ARG A 25 -0.28 1.55 -14.63
N ASN A 26 0.39 0.74 -15.44
CA ASN A 26 0.08 0.41 -16.83
C ASN A 26 -0.01 -1.11 -17.10
N GLY A 27 -0.08 -1.97 -16.08
CA GLY A 27 -0.09 -3.42 -16.20
C GLY A 27 -1.12 -4.11 -15.31
N LYS A 28 -1.39 -5.38 -15.62
CA LYS A 28 -2.26 -6.26 -14.84
C LYS A 28 -1.75 -7.70 -14.85
N PHE A 29 -2.00 -8.46 -13.79
CA PHE A 29 -1.77 -9.90 -13.72
C PHE A 29 -2.85 -10.58 -12.89
N VAL A 30 -2.94 -11.91 -13.02
CA VAL A 30 -3.82 -12.77 -12.23
C VAL A 30 -3.09 -13.29 -11.00
N ALA A 31 -3.76 -13.27 -9.85
CA ALA A 31 -3.35 -13.99 -8.65
C ALA A 31 -4.42 -15.06 -8.37
N ASP A 32 -4.02 -16.27 -8.04
CA ASP A 32 -4.96 -17.39 -7.91
C ASP A 32 -4.47 -18.37 -6.86
N GLU A 33 -5.40 -19.02 -6.18
CA GLU A 33 -5.06 -20.13 -5.29
C GLU A 33 -4.88 -21.42 -6.13
N PRO A 34 -4.10 -22.40 -5.66
CA PRO A 34 -3.96 -23.68 -6.34
C PRO A 34 -5.29 -24.47 -6.33
N GLU A 35 -5.38 -25.49 -7.18
CA GLU A 35 -6.55 -26.37 -7.27
C GLU A 35 -6.89 -27.03 -5.92
N SER A 36 -5.89 -27.34 -5.11
CA SER A 36 -6.05 -27.94 -3.77
C SER A 36 -6.82 -27.06 -2.78
N LEU A 37 -6.83 -25.75 -3.00
CA LEU A 37 -7.61 -24.77 -2.22
C LEU A 37 -8.85 -24.28 -2.99
N GLY A 38 -9.13 -24.86 -4.16
CA GLY A 38 -10.32 -24.58 -4.98
C GLY A 38 -10.17 -23.43 -5.96
N GLY A 39 -8.95 -22.93 -6.18
CA GLY A 39 -8.63 -22.02 -7.28
C GLY A 39 -8.31 -22.79 -8.57
N LYS A 40 -7.70 -22.13 -9.54
CA LYS A 40 -7.37 -22.71 -10.86
C LYS A 40 -5.88 -22.73 -11.17
N ASP A 41 -5.04 -22.30 -10.22
CA ASP A 41 -3.57 -22.23 -10.38
C ASP A 41 -3.15 -21.43 -11.63
N THR A 42 -3.93 -20.41 -11.99
CA THR A 42 -3.71 -19.57 -13.20
C THR A 42 -2.75 -18.41 -12.98
N GLY A 43 -2.30 -18.23 -11.75
CA GLY A 43 -1.37 -17.20 -11.32
C GLY A 43 -0.81 -17.53 -9.93
N PRO A 44 0.20 -16.80 -9.47
CA PRO A 44 0.79 -17.04 -8.16
C PRO A 44 -0.23 -16.75 -7.04
N ASP A 45 -0.20 -17.59 -6.02
CA ASP A 45 -0.94 -17.36 -4.78
C ASP A 45 -0.37 -16.15 -3.99
N PRO A 46 -1.10 -15.64 -2.98
CA PRO A 46 -0.66 -14.49 -2.21
C PRO A 46 0.71 -14.65 -1.51
N TYR A 47 1.07 -15.85 -1.02
CA TYR A 47 2.37 -16.10 -0.42
C TYR A 47 3.48 -16.06 -1.46
N THR A 48 3.26 -16.69 -2.62
CA THR A 48 4.17 -16.65 -3.76
C THR A 48 4.39 -15.20 -4.23
N LEU A 49 3.35 -14.36 -4.26
CA LEU A 49 3.48 -12.94 -4.58
C LEU A 49 4.31 -12.16 -3.56
N LEU A 50 4.10 -12.41 -2.26
CA LEU A 50 4.87 -11.78 -1.18
C LEU A 50 6.37 -12.13 -1.28
N LEU A 51 6.68 -13.41 -1.48
CA LEU A 51 8.05 -13.89 -1.64
C LEU A 51 8.69 -13.39 -2.94
N SER A 52 7.93 -13.35 -4.03
CA SER A 52 8.38 -12.81 -5.32
C SER A 52 8.74 -11.33 -5.23
N SER A 53 7.98 -10.54 -4.46
CA SER A 53 8.29 -9.13 -4.18
C SER A 53 9.64 -8.98 -3.46
N LEU A 54 9.92 -9.83 -2.47
CA LEU A 54 11.20 -9.82 -1.75
C LEU A 54 12.36 -10.28 -2.66
N ALA A 55 12.20 -11.39 -3.38
CA ALA A 55 13.20 -11.96 -4.26
C ALA A 55 13.59 -10.98 -5.38
N SER A 56 12.61 -10.41 -6.07
CA SER A 56 12.84 -9.40 -7.11
C SER A 56 13.55 -8.16 -6.57
N CYS A 57 13.12 -7.66 -5.40
CA CYS A 57 13.77 -6.50 -4.77
C CYS A 57 15.23 -6.77 -4.40
N LYS A 58 15.56 -7.98 -3.91
CA LYS A 58 16.94 -8.40 -3.63
C LYS A 58 17.76 -8.48 -4.91
N LEU A 59 17.25 -9.14 -5.95
CA LEU A 59 17.93 -9.28 -7.24
C LEU A 59 18.24 -7.92 -7.88
N ILE A 60 17.28 -6.99 -7.89
CA ILE A 60 17.50 -5.62 -8.39
C ILE A 60 18.60 -4.93 -7.58
N THR A 61 18.56 -5.02 -6.25
CA THR A 61 19.57 -4.39 -5.37
C THR A 61 20.96 -4.96 -5.62
N LEU A 62 21.07 -6.28 -5.76
CA LEU A 62 22.33 -6.96 -6.05
C LEU A 62 22.86 -6.57 -7.42
N ARG A 63 22.02 -6.58 -8.45
CA ARG A 63 22.40 -6.16 -9.81
C ARG A 63 22.92 -4.72 -9.82
N MET A 64 22.19 -3.78 -9.20
CA MET A 64 22.64 -2.39 -9.07
C MET A 64 24.03 -2.27 -8.41
N TYR A 65 24.32 -3.11 -7.41
CA TYR A 65 25.62 -3.10 -6.74
C TYR A 65 26.74 -3.71 -7.60
N ILE A 66 26.46 -4.84 -8.26
CA ILE A 66 27.37 -5.51 -9.19
C ILE A 66 27.78 -4.54 -10.31
N ASP A 67 26.80 -3.88 -10.92
CA ASP A 67 27.01 -2.93 -12.02
C ASP A 67 27.84 -1.72 -11.54
N ARG A 68 27.54 -1.18 -10.36
CA ARG A 68 28.32 -0.10 -9.74
C ARG A 68 29.78 -0.48 -9.48
N LYS A 69 30.06 -1.75 -9.17
CA LYS A 69 31.41 -2.26 -8.92
C LYS A 69 32.13 -2.73 -10.18
N GLY A 70 31.44 -2.81 -11.32
CA GLY A 70 32.01 -3.33 -12.56
C GLY A 70 32.35 -4.82 -12.48
N TRP A 71 31.64 -5.60 -11.65
CA TRP A 71 31.87 -7.03 -11.52
C TRP A 71 31.19 -7.81 -12.64
N ASN A 72 31.89 -8.77 -13.23
CA ASN A 72 31.33 -9.64 -14.27
C ASN A 72 30.61 -10.85 -13.65
N ILE A 73 29.38 -10.64 -13.18
CA ILE A 73 28.51 -11.70 -12.66
C ILE A 73 27.26 -11.76 -13.56
N GLU A 74 27.23 -12.75 -14.45
CA GLU A 74 26.19 -12.83 -15.48
C GLU A 74 24.83 -13.20 -14.91
N ARG A 75 24.77 -14.28 -14.11
CA ARG A 75 23.51 -14.83 -13.62
C ARG A 75 23.55 -15.06 -12.11
N ILE A 76 22.54 -14.52 -11.44
CA ILE A 76 22.31 -14.61 -10.01
C ILE A 76 20.82 -14.84 -9.78
N ALA A 77 20.48 -15.72 -8.85
CA ALA A 77 19.11 -16.03 -8.47
C ALA A 77 18.92 -15.92 -6.95
N ILE A 78 17.67 -15.79 -6.53
CA ILE A 78 17.26 -15.82 -5.13
C ILE A 78 16.19 -16.90 -5.00
N ASN A 79 16.41 -17.86 -4.11
CA ASN A 79 15.35 -18.75 -3.64
C ASN A 79 14.82 -18.16 -2.34
N ALA A 80 13.50 -18.04 -2.20
CA ALA A 80 12.89 -17.52 -0.99
C ALA A 80 11.74 -18.44 -0.55
N ASN A 81 11.66 -18.72 0.74
CA ASN A 81 10.58 -19.49 1.33
C ASN A 81 10.24 -18.96 2.73
N MET A 82 9.03 -19.21 3.21
CA MET A 82 8.55 -18.75 4.50
C MET A 82 8.08 -19.93 5.37
N TYR A 83 8.35 -19.84 6.66
CA TYR A 83 7.75 -20.70 7.68
C TYR A 83 7.39 -19.89 8.93
N GLN A 84 6.64 -20.51 9.84
CA GLN A 84 6.22 -19.90 11.10
C GLN A 84 6.81 -20.64 12.29
N GLU A 85 7.30 -19.89 13.27
CA GLU A 85 7.70 -20.40 14.57
C GLU A 85 6.77 -19.84 15.64
N VAL A 86 6.34 -20.70 16.57
CA VAL A 86 5.56 -20.28 17.74
C VAL A 86 6.41 -20.54 18.98
N LYS A 87 6.74 -19.47 19.71
CA LYS A 87 7.52 -19.55 20.95
C LYS A 87 6.88 -18.65 22.01
N ASP A 88 6.64 -19.19 23.19
CA ASP A 88 6.01 -18.47 24.32
C ASP A 88 4.65 -17.82 23.95
N GLY A 89 3.88 -18.48 23.08
CA GLY A 89 2.60 -17.98 22.57
C GLY A 89 2.72 -16.87 21.51
N VAL A 90 3.95 -16.46 21.15
CA VAL A 90 4.23 -15.47 20.11
C VAL A 90 4.51 -16.20 18.80
N THR A 91 3.73 -15.89 17.76
CA THR A 91 3.97 -16.39 16.40
C THR A 91 4.89 -15.43 15.65
N THR A 92 5.99 -15.96 15.11
CA THR A 92 6.97 -15.23 14.29
C THR A 92 6.98 -15.83 12.88
N ASN A 93 6.83 -14.98 11.87
CA ASN A 93 7.01 -15.39 10.47
C ASN A 93 8.49 -15.24 10.10
N ILE A 94 9.10 -16.27 9.55
CA ILE A 94 10.50 -16.31 9.16
C ILE A 94 10.57 -16.55 7.66
N ILE A 95 11.36 -15.74 6.96
CA ILE A 95 11.62 -15.89 5.52
C ILE A 95 13.09 -16.15 5.32
N ASP A 96 13.40 -17.31 4.74
CA ASP A 96 14.74 -17.66 4.30
C ASP A 96 14.96 -17.18 2.87
N CYS A 97 16.19 -16.77 2.57
CA CYS A 97 16.58 -16.25 1.26
C CYS A 97 17.99 -16.73 0.90
N ASP A 98 18.08 -17.63 -0.07
CA ASP A 98 19.35 -18.18 -0.54
C ASP A 98 19.79 -17.48 -1.82
N ILE A 99 21.02 -16.95 -1.82
CA ILE A 99 21.63 -16.40 -3.04
C ILE A 99 22.28 -17.54 -3.81
N VAL A 100 21.84 -17.72 -5.06
CA VAL A 100 22.38 -18.74 -5.95
C VAL A 100 23.22 -18.06 -7.03
N PHE A 101 24.50 -18.39 -7.06
CA PHE A 101 25.44 -17.92 -8.07
C PHE A 101 25.52 -18.93 -9.20
N LEU A 102 25.16 -18.51 -10.42
CA LEU A 102 25.16 -19.36 -11.62
C LEU A 102 26.36 -19.07 -12.53
N SER A 103 27.35 -18.33 -12.01
CA SER A 103 28.64 -18.02 -12.62
C SER A 103 29.72 -18.08 -11.54
N GLU A 104 30.99 -18.08 -11.95
CA GLU A 104 32.11 -18.02 -11.01
C GLU A 104 32.12 -16.67 -10.27
N VAL A 105 32.20 -16.73 -8.94
CA VAL A 105 32.17 -15.57 -8.04
C VAL A 105 33.12 -15.85 -6.89
N SER A 106 33.99 -14.90 -6.55
CA SER A 106 34.94 -15.07 -5.46
C SER A 106 34.24 -15.09 -4.10
N GLU A 107 34.84 -15.73 -3.10
CA GLU A 107 34.28 -15.75 -1.74
C GLU A 107 34.07 -14.35 -1.16
N GLU A 108 34.99 -13.41 -1.45
CA GLU A 108 34.84 -12.00 -1.05
C GLU A 108 33.59 -11.37 -1.67
N GLN A 109 33.35 -11.60 -2.96
CA GLN A 109 32.16 -11.11 -3.65
C GLN A 109 30.89 -11.75 -3.08
N LYS A 110 30.89 -13.06 -2.80
CA LYS A 110 29.74 -13.75 -2.20
C LYS A 110 29.36 -13.16 -0.85
N LEU A 111 30.33 -13.03 0.05
CA LEU A 111 30.11 -12.43 1.39
C LEU A 111 29.62 -10.99 1.26
N LYS A 112 30.18 -10.21 0.34
CA LYS A 112 29.73 -8.84 0.14
C LYS A 112 28.31 -8.75 -0.39
N LEU A 113 27.96 -9.60 -1.36
CA LEU A 113 26.61 -9.66 -1.93
C LEU A 113 25.59 -10.13 -0.88
N GLN A 114 25.95 -11.06 -0.01
CA GLN A 114 25.11 -11.45 1.13
C GLN A 114 24.77 -10.26 2.05
N GLU A 115 25.76 -9.42 2.37
CA GLU A 115 25.55 -8.20 3.16
C GLU A 115 24.63 -7.21 2.43
N ILE A 116 24.85 -7.01 1.13
CA ILE A 116 24.05 -6.08 0.31
C ILE A 116 22.60 -6.56 0.16
N ALA A 117 22.35 -7.87 0.04
CA ALA A 117 21.00 -8.44 -0.09
C ALA A 117 20.10 -8.11 1.11
N LYS A 118 20.67 -7.89 2.30
CA LYS A 118 19.91 -7.49 3.52
C LYS A 118 19.37 -6.06 3.44
N ASN A 119 19.93 -5.24 2.55
CA ASN A 119 19.65 -3.81 2.48
C ASN A 119 18.56 -3.43 1.46
N CYS A 120 17.95 -4.41 0.79
CA CYS A 120 16.91 -4.12 -0.19
C CYS A 120 15.68 -3.46 0.46
N PRO A 121 14.98 -2.52 -0.22
CA PRO A 121 13.84 -1.81 0.34
C PRO A 121 12.74 -2.70 0.95
N ILE A 122 12.39 -3.82 0.31
CA ILE A 122 11.34 -4.72 0.82
C ILE A 122 11.80 -5.44 2.11
N SER A 123 13.06 -5.86 2.19
CA SER A 123 13.64 -6.45 3.42
C SER A 123 13.55 -5.47 4.59
N LYS A 124 13.83 -4.17 4.34
CA LYS A 124 13.71 -3.13 5.37
C LYS A 124 12.28 -2.91 5.85
N ILE A 125 11.29 -3.01 4.94
CA ILE A 125 9.87 -2.92 5.31
C ILE A 125 9.48 -4.10 6.19
N MET A 126 9.83 -5.33 5.78
CA MET A 126 9.49 -6.56 6.52
C MET A 126 10.12 -6.62 7.92
N GLN A 127 11.25 -5.94 8.13
CA GLN A 127 11.95 -5.87 9.42
C GLN A 127 11.55 -4.66 10.27
N SER A 128 10.55 -3.89 9.85
CA SER A 128 10.06 -2.69 10.54
C SER A 128 8.66 -2.88 11.13
N ASP A 129 8.21 -1.95 11.96
CA ASP A 129 6.82 -1.90 12.44
C ASP A 129 5.87 -1.47 11.31
N VAL A 130 5.25 -2.45 10.66
CA VAL A 130 4.32 -2.22 9.54
C VAL A 130 2.87 -2.26 10.03
N LYS A 131 2.14 -1.17 9.80
CA LYS A 131 0.71 -1.05 10.14
C LYS A 131 -0.16 -1.13 8.89
N VAL A 132 -0.94 -2.21 8.76
CA VAL A 132 -1.97 -2.36 7.73
C VAL A 132 -3.29 -1.79 8.27
N ARG A 133 -3.92 -0.89 7.51
CA ARG A 133 -5.18 -0.24 7.89
C ARG A 133 -6.24 -0.49 6.83
N THR A 134 -7.41 -0.95 7.25
CA THR A 134 -8.55 -1.22 6.37
C THR A 134 -9.66 -0.21 6.65
N PHE A 135 -10.26 0.30 5.58
CA PHE A 135 -11.36 1.26 5.63
C PHE A 135 -12.49 0.78 4.73
N VAL A 136 -13.72 1.15 5.07
CA VAL A 136 -14.91 0.83 4.28
C VAL A 136 -15.76 2.07 4.11
N PHE A 137 -16.16 2.34 2.87
CA PHE A 137 -17.08 3.42 2.57
C PHE A 137 -18.48 3.07 3.06
N ARG A 138 -19.12 4.00 3.77
CA ARG A 138 -20.45 3.80 4.33
C ARG A 138 -21.45 4.77 3.74
N THR A 139 -22.60 4.24 3.36
CA THR A 139 -23.79 4.98 2.96
C THR A 139 -24.88 4.79 4.00
N GLY A 140 -25.68 5.82 4.25
CA GLY A 140 -26.77 5.78 5.22
C GLY A 140 -26.97 7.11 5.92
N ASP A 141 -28.09 7.17 6.65
CA ASP A 141 -28.48 8.32 7.45
C ASP A 141 -27.83 8.26 8.84
N THR A 142 -27.26 9.38 9.24
CA THR A 142 -26.60 9.55 10.53
C THR A 142 -26.54 11.04 10.82
N LYS A 143 -26.25 11.40 12.07
CA LYS A 143 -26.05 12.79 12.48
C LYS A 143 -25.00 13.44 11.57
N THR A 144 -25.42 14.49 10.89
CA THR A 144 -24.58 15.24 9.96
C THR A 144 -24.36 16.64 10.49
N ILE A 145 -23.10 17.03 10.62
CA ILE A 145 -22.69 18.37 11.05
C ILE A 145 -22.20 19.12 9.81
N LYS A 146 -22.75 20.31 9.57
CA LYS A 146 -22.49 21.10 8.37
C LYS A 146 -21.51 22.23 8.69
N TYR A 147 -20.52 22.40 7.84
CA TYR A 147 -19.57 23.51 7.87
C TYR A 147 -19.48 24.08 6.46
N GLY A 148 -19.90 25.32 6.23
CA GLY A 148 -19.85 25.89 4.89
C GLY A 148 -19.57 27.39 4.88
N ASN A 149 -19.25 27.87 3.69
CA ASN A 149 -19.13 29.28 3.31
C ASN A 149 -19.96 29.54 2.03
N GLU A 150 -19.69 30.64 1.32
CA GLU A 150 -20.44 31.01 0.12
C GLU A 150 -20.27 30.02 -1.05
N GLU A 151 -19.15 29.29 -1.12
CA GLU A 151 -18.80 28.43 -2.26
C GLU A 151 -19.01 26.93 -1.99
N ILE A 152 -18.82 26.48 -0.74
CA ILE A 152 -18.83 25.05 -0.40
C ILE A 152 -19.37 24.77 1.00
N THR A 153 -20.14 23.69 1.13
CA THR A 153 -20.52 23.08 2.41
C THR A 153 -19.89 21.70 2.54
N VAL A 154 -19.08 21.50 3.57
CA VAL A 154 -18.59 20.19 4.01
C VAL A 154 -19.56 19.60 5.03
N LEU A 155 -20.07 18.42 4.71
CA LEU A 155 -20.89 17.59 5.57
C LEU A 155 -20.00 16.57 6.26
N TRP A 156 -19.98 16.60 7.59
CA TRP A 156 -19.28 15.62 8.40
C TRP A 156 -20.25 14.69 9.12
N LYS A 157 -20.03 13.38 8.96
CA LYS A 157 -20.75 12.28 9.61
C LYS A 157 -19.81 11.61 10.63
N PRO A 158 -19.83 12.02 11.91
CA PRO A 158 -18.88 11.54 12.92
C PRO A 158 -18.89 10.01 13.07
N GLU A 159 -20.07 9.41 13.02
CA GLU A 159 -20.26 7.96 13.18
C GLU A 159 -19.63 7.12 12.05
N PHE A 160 -19.37 7.73 10.89
CA PHE A 160 -18.70 7.07 9.77
C PHE A 160 -17.18 7.29 9.81
N CYS A 161 -16.66 8.16 10.69
CA CYS A 161 -15.25 8.48 10.72
C CYS A 161 -14.41 7.31 11.22
N GLN A 162 -13.55 6.76 10.34
CA GLN A 162 -12.61 5.70 10.68
C GLN A 162 -11.18 6.22 10.92
N HIS A 163 -11.02 7.53 11.15
CA HIS A 163 -9.74 8.17 11.47
C HIS A 163 -8.59 7.79 10.52
N SER A 164 -8.85 7.83 9.22
CA SER A 164 -7.81 7.59 8.19
C SER A 164 -6.65 8.59 8.25
N THR A 165 -6.89 9.73 8.93
CA THR A 165 -6.03 10.92 9.08
C THR A 165 -5.70 11.67 7.78
N ARG A 166 -6.26 11.23 6.64
CA ARG A 166 -6.02 11.85 5.33
C ARG A 166 -6.41 13.33 5.31
N CYS A 167 -7.57 13.67 5.86
CA CYS A 167 -8.12 15.02 5.88
C CYS A 167 -7.16 16.07 6.48
N TRP A 168 -6.84 15.94 7.77
CA TRP A 168 -6.05 16.95 8.48
C TRP A 168 -4.55 16.88 8.19
N THR A 169 -4.01 15.70 7.85
CA THR A 169 -2.57 15.58 7.55
C THR A 169 -2.20 16.05 6.14
N GLN A 170 -3.19 16.22 5.25
CA GLN A 170 -2.99 16.72 3.89
C GLN A 170 -3.56 18.14 3.68
N LEU A 171 -4.54 18.55 4.49
CA LEU A 171 -5.13 19.90 4.45
C LEU A 171 -5.36 20.49 5.86
N PRO A 172 -4.29 20.74 6.65
CA PRO A 172 -4.40 21.20 8.05
C PRO A 172 -4.99 22.61 8.22
N GLN A 173 -5.00 23.44 7.17
CA GLN A 173 -5.67 24.75 7.20
C GLN A 173 -7.19 24.64 7.31
N VAL A 174 -7.78 23.54 6.83
CA VAL A 174 -9.23 23.32 6.77
C VAL A 174 -9.65 22.35 7.87
N PHE A 175 -8.98 21.21 8.01
CA PHE A 175 -9.35 20.19 9.00
C PHE A 175 -8.48 20.30 10.25
N LYS A 176 -9.06 20.79 11.35
CA LYS A 176 -8.41 21.12 12.62
C LYS A 176 -9.01 20.29 13.76
N PRO A 177 -8.66 18.99 13.90
CA PRO A 177 -9.29 18.07 14.86
C PRO A 177 -9.12 18.47 16.34
N SER A 178 -8.14 19.33 16.66
CA SER A 178 -7.94 19.87 18.01
C SER A 178 -8.84 21.06 18.36
N GLN A 179 -9.63 21.57 17.41
CA GLN A 179 -10.48 22.75 17.59
C GLN A 179 -11.96 22.39 17.70
N LYS A 180 -12.72 23.20 18.45
CA LYS A 180 -14.19 23.05 18.58
C LYS A 180 -14.90 23.13 17.22
N LYS A 181 -14.50 24.09 16.38
CA LYS A 181 -14.87 24.15 14.96
C LYS A 181 -13.80 23.41 14.18
N TRP A 182 -13.96 22.10 14.04
CA TRP A 182 -12.90 21.25 13.48
C TRP A 182 -12.77 21.34 11.95
N ILE A 183 -13.73 21.95 11.23
CA ILE A 183 -13.62 22.26 9.80
C ILE A 183 -13.71 23.77 9.61
N GLU A 184 -12.73 24.35 8.94
CA GLU A 184 -12.65 25.74 8.51
C GLU A 184 -12.82 25.85 6.99
N PRO A 185 -14.05 26.10 6.48
CA PRO A 185 -14.33 26.18 5.03
C PRO A 185 -13.53 27.26 4.31
N ASP A 186 -13.12 28.33 5.01
CA ASP A 186 -12.34 29.43 4.43
C ASP A 186 -10.83 29.17 4.44
N GLY A 187 -10.40 28.00 4.92
CA GLY A 187 -8.98 27.66 5.01
C GLY A 187 -8.30 27.40 3.66
N ALA A 188 -9.07 27.09 2.62
CA ALA A 188 -8.58 26.85 1.27
C ALA A 188 -9.67 27.07 0.21
N PRO A 189 -9.30 27.25 -1.07
CA PRO A 189 -10.26 27.27 -2.18
C PRO A 189 -11.15 26.01 -2.23
N ALA A 190 -12.40 26.19 -2.69
CA ALA A 190 -13.43 25.15 -2.67
C ALA A 190 -13.04 23.88 -3.44
N ASP A 191 -12.37 24.01 -4.58
CA ASP A 191 -11.87 22.91 -5.40
C ASP A 191 -10.87 22.03 -4.64
N ARG A 192 -9.99 22.65 -3.85
CA ARG A 192 -9.03 21.93 -3.01
C ARG A 192 -9.70 21.22 -1.84
N ILE A 193 -10.73 21.81 -1.25
CA ILE A 193 -11.53 21.19 -0.20
C ILE A 193 -12.27 19.96 -0.74
N GLU A 194 -12.91 20.10 -1.91
CA GLU A 194 -13.56 19.00 -2.64
C GLU A 194 -12.60 17.84 -2.87
N GLN A 195 -11.41 18.10 -3.43
CA GLN A 195 -10.39 17.08 -3.66
C GLN A 195 -10.01 16.36 -2.35
N GLN A 196 -9.83 17.12 -1.26
CA GLN A 196 -9.47 16.53 0.02
C GLN A 196 -10.59 15.70 0.64
N VAL A 197 -11.84 16.15 0.53
CA VAL A 197 -13.02 15.42 0.99
C VAL A 197 -13.16 14.10 0.24
N ALA A 198 -12.94 14.10 -1.08
CA ALA A 198 -12.97 12.90 -1.91
C ALA A 198 -11.95 11.82 -1.48
N HIS A 199 -10.91 12.19 -0.73
CA HIS A 199 -9.94 11.23 -0.19
C HIS A 199 -10.44 10.50 1.06
N CYS A 200 -11.61 10.86 1.62
CA CYS A 200 -12.21 10.18 2.75
C CYS A 200 -12.64 8.75 2.38
N PRO A 201 -12.00 7.70 2.92
CA PRO A 201 -12.31 6.34 2.51
C PRO A 201 -13.60 5.81 3.11
N SER A 202 -14.15 6.49 4.12
CA SER A 202 -15.27 5.96 4.92
C SER A 202 -16.62 6.62 4.63
N GLY A 203 -16.66 7.64 3.77
CA GLY A 203 -17.87 8.44 3.54
C GLY A 203 -18.22 9.37 4.70
N ALA A 204 -17.30 9.55 5.67
CA ALA A 204 -17.49 10.45 6.80
C ALA A 204 -17.47 11.93 6.41
N LEU A 205 -16.85 12.26 5.27
CA LEU A 205 -16.83 13.59 4.71
C LEU A 205 -17.49 13.54 3.34
N VAL A 206 -18.43 14.45 3.12
CA VAL A 206 -19.10 14.69 1.84
C VAL A 206 -19.11 16.21 1.63
N PHE A 207 -19.14 16.68 0.39
CA PHE A 207 -19.24 18.10 0.09
C PHE A 207 -20.47 18.41 -0.77
N GLN A 208 -20.92 19.66 -0.72
CA GLN A 208 -21.94 20.23 -1.57
C GLN A 208 -21.43 21.60 -2.04
N LYS A 209 -21.52 21.90 -3.35
CA LYS A 209 -21.21 23.23 -3.87
C LYS A 209 -22.37 24.17 -3.59
N ASN A 210 -22.07 25.34 -3.09
CA ASN A 210 -23.04 26.40 -2.87
C ASN A 210 -22.91 27.35 -4.06
N GLY A 211 -23.92 27.42 -4.92
CA GLY A 211 -23.91 28.31 -6.09
C GLY A 211 -23.70 27.58 -7.43
N GLU A 212 -24.70 26.85 -7.86
CA GLU A 212 -25.13 26.93 -9.26
C GLU A 212 -26.35 27.86 -9.26
N LYS A 213 -26.20 29.07 -9.80
CA LYS A 213 -27.36 29.68 -10.46
C LYS A 213 -27.60 28.79 -11.67
N GLU A 214 -28.68 28.02 -11.63
CA GLU A 214 -29.27 27.42 -12.82
C GLU A 214 -29.30 28.49 -13.92
N ALA A 215 -28.61 28.23 -15.03
CA ALA A 215 -28.75 28.98 -16.26
C ALA A 215 -29.89 28.37 -17.08
#